data_AF-A0A6G3Z8K9-F1
#
_entry.id   AF-A0A6G3Z8K9-F1
#
_cell.length_a   1.000
_cell.length_b   1.000
_cell.length_c   1.000
_cell.angle_alpha   90.00
_cell.angle_beta   90.00
_cell.angle_gamma   90.00
#
_symmetry.space_group_name_H-M   'P 1'
#
loop_
_entity.id
_entity.type
_entity.pdbx_description
1 polymer ?
#
loop_
_entity_poly.entity_id
_entity_poly.type
_entity_poly.pdbx_seq_one_letter_code
_entity_poly.pdbx_strand_id
1 'polypeptide(L)'
;MDLSDFPASQHLPTVLPQPRFQLGEAVRWAVVSEPDFGRVMGIFYAEGDRQQTSGIHYLVLLDEQSPSRHICDQDIAYEADLERWRPA
;
A
#
# COMPACT_ATOMS: atom_id res chain seq x y z
N MET A 1 -19.73 -16.27 15.91
CA MET A 1 -19.57 -15.04 15.12
C MET A 1 -20.41 -15.25 13.88
N ASP A 2 -21.53 -14.56 13.78
CA ASP A 2 -22.42 -14.65 12.63
C ASP A 2 -21.91 -13.69 11.56
N LEU A 3 -21.72 -14.17 10.34
CA LEU A 3 -21.28 -13.34 9.21
C LEU A 3 -22.38 -12.37 8.76
N SER A 4 -23.61 -12.49 9.29
CA SER A 4 -24.68 -11.51 9.10
C SER A 4 -24.41 -10.14 9.72
N ASP A 5 -23.51 -10.06 10.71
CA ASP A 5 -23.13 -8.81 11.37
C ASP A 5 -22.04 -8.06 10.59
N PHE A 6 -21.45 -8.69 9.57
CA PHE A 6 -20.58 -7.97 8.64
C PHE A 6 -21.45 -7.00 7.84
N PRO A 7 -21.15 -5.69 7.83
CA PRO A 7 -21.87 -4.76 7.00
C PRO A 7 -21.80 -5.27 5.57
N ALA A 8 -22.95 -5.42 4.91
CA ALA A 8 -22.99 -5.71 3.49
C ALA A 8 -22.06 -4.71 2.81
N SER A 9 -21.07 -5.19 2.08
CA SER A 9 -20.14 -4.34 1.35
C SER A 9 -20.94 -3.47 0.37
N GLN A 10 -21.25 -2.25 0.78
CA GLN A 10 -22.11 -1.38 -0.02
C GLN A 10 -21.34 -0.65 -1.12
N HIS A 11 -20.00 -0.73 -1.14
CA HIS A 11 -19.19 0.09 -2.04
C HIS A 11 -17.97 -0.60 -2.68
N LEU A 12 -17.73 -1.90 -2.47
CA LEU A 12 -16.62 -2.54 -3.15
C LEU A 12 -16.86 -2.50 -4.66
N PRO A 13 -15.89 -2.06 -5.46
CA PRO A 13 -16.10 -1.96 -6.89
C PRO A 13 -16.22 -3.36 -7.49
N THR A 14 -17.17 -3.56 -8.40
CA THR A 14 -17.33 -4.84 -9.13
C THR A 14 -16.08 -5.18 -9.95
N VAL A 15 -15.28 -4.17 -10.30
CA VAL A 15 -14.01 -4.30 -11.00
C VAL A 15 -12.95 -3.54 -10.21
N LEU A 16 -11.92 -4.23 -9.75
CA LEU A 16 -10.79 -3.59 -9.09
C LEU A 16 -10.02 -2.71 -10.10
N PRO A 17 -9.63 -1.48 -9.72
CA PRO A 17 -8.69 -0.70 -10.53
C PRO A 17 -7.37 -1.47 -10.71
N GLN A 18 -6.73 -1.28 -11.86
CA GLN A 18 -5.45 -1.92 -12.15
C GLN A 18 -4.36 -1.34 -11.25
N PRO A 19 -3.65 -2.15 -10.45
CA PRO A 19 -2.55 -1.68 -9.64
C PRO A 19 -1.42 -1.08 -10.49
N ARG A 20 -0.90 0.07 -10.09
CA ARG A 20 0.28 0.71 -10.69
C ARG A 20 1.57 -0.08 -10.45
N PHE A 21 1.67 -0.76 -9.31
CA PHE A 21 2.84 -1.55 -8.92
C PHE A 21 2.49 -3.04 -8.77
N GLN A 22 3.47 -3.90 -8.99
CA GLN A 22 3.31 -5.35 -8.91
C GLN A 22 4.00 -5.94 -7.69
N LEU A 23 3.60 -7.14 -7.28
CA LEU A 23 4.30 -7.90 -6.23
C LEU A 23 5.78 -8.05 -6.57
N GLY A 24 6.66 -7.81 -5.60
CA GLY A 24 8.11 -7.84 -5.74
C GLY A 24 8.75 -6.57 -6.34
N GLU A 25 7.93 -5.66 -6.90
CA GLU A 25 8.42 -4.40 -7.45
C GLU A 25 8.99 -3.51 -6.35
N ALA A 26 10.13 -2.86 -6.64
CA ALA A 26 10.78 -1.94 -5.72
C ALA A 26 10.13 -0.56 -5.82
N VAL A 27 9.78 0.00 -4.66
CA VAL A 27 9.09 1.27 -4.53
C VAL A 27 9.75 2.12 -3.44
N ARG A 28 9.52 3.43 -3.50
CA ARG A 28 9.89 4.36 -2.43
C ARG A 28 8.78 5.39 -2.22
N TRP A 29 8.72 5.97 -1.03
CA TRP A 29 7.80 7.06 -0.74
C TRP A 29 8.26 8.34 -1.43
N ALA A 30 7.37 9.00 -2.17
CA ALA A 30 7.73 10.09 -3.08
C ALA A 30 7.82 11.47 -2.39
N VAL A 31 7.21 11.65 -1.21
CA VAL A 31 6.95 12.98 -0.61
C VAL A 31 7.54 13.12 0.81
N VAL A 32 8.76 12.65 1.02
CA VAL A 32 9.49 12.80 2.30
C VAL A 32 10.99 13.03 2.06
N SER A 33 11.67 13.71 2.98
CA SER A 33 13.09 14.08 2.83
C SER A 33 14.04 12.87 2.89
N GLU A 34 13.70 11.88 3.71
CA GLU A 34 14.42 10.61 3.86
C GLU A 34 13.42 9.50 3.56
N PRO A 35 13.21 9.16 2.28
CA PRO A 35 12.14 8.26 1.90
C PRO A 35 12.45 6.83 2.29
N ASP A 36 11.47 6.22 2.95
CA ASP A 36 11.41 4.78 3.06
C ASP A 36 11.29 4.14 1.68
N PHE A 37 11.82 2.93 1.58
CA PHE A 37 11.81 2.14 0.36
C PHE A 37 11.81 0.66 0.68
N GLY A 38 11.36 -0.11 -0.29
CA GLY A 38 11.18 -1.53 -0.09
C GLY A 38 10.56 -2.21 -1.30
N ARG A 39 9.98 -3.38 -1.06
CA ARG A 39 9.31 -4.18 -2.09
C ARG A 39 7.85 -4.39 -1.77
N VAL A 40 7.01 -4.28 -2.79
CA VAL A 40 5.59 -4.61 -2.66
C VAL A 40 5.43 -6.10 -2.31
N MET A 41 4.80 -6.39 -1.17
CA MET A 41 4.51 -7.74 -0.69
C MET A 41 3.01 -8.06 -0.69
N GLY A 42 2.16 -7.05 -0.70
CA GLY A 42 0.71 -7.20 -0.79
C GLY A 42 0.05 -6.07 -1.57
N ILE A 43 -1.06 -6.38 -2.23
CA ILE A 43 -1.90 -5.44 -2.96
C ILE A 43 -3.34 -5.69 -2.52
N PHE A 44 -4.01 -4.66 -2.04
CA PHE A 44 -5.38 -4.78 -1.58
C PHE A 44 -6.18 -3.51 -1.88
N TYR A 45 -7.48 -3.67 -2.05
CA TYR A 45 -8.40 -2.53 -2.10
C TYR A 45 -8.88 -2.24 -0.68
N ALA A 46 -8.83 -0.99 -0.27
CA ALA A 46 -9.43 -0.53 0.96
C ALA A 46 -10.33 0.67 0.68
N GLU A 47 -11.44 0.72 1.40
CA GLU A 47 -12.28 1.91 1.49
C GLU A 47 -11.90 2.64 2.77
N GLY A 48 -11.60 3.93 2.67
CA GLY A 48 -11.48 4.78 3.84
C GLY A 48 -12.68 5.72 3.95
N ASP A 49 -12.85 6.31 5.14
CA ASP A 49 -13.94 7.23 5.45
C ASP A 49 -13.92 8.53 4.62
N ARG A 50 -12.87 8.75 3.82
CA ARG A 50 -12.70 9.90 2.91
C ARG A 50 -12.45 9.41 1.49
N GLN A 51 -12.98 10.13 0.49
CA GLN A 51 -12.79 9.81 -0.94
C GLN A 51 -11.32 9.65 -1.35
N GLN A 52 -10.39 10.32 -0.68
CA GLN A 52 -8.96 10.27 -1.00
C GLN A 52 -8.23 9.04 -0.44
N THR A 53 -8.90 8.25 0.41
CA THR A 53 -8.32 7.06 1.05
C THR A 53 -8.90 5.76 0.51
N SER A 54 -9.82 5.82 -0.46
CA SER A 54 -10.38 4.63 -1.11
C SER A 54 -9.61 4.30 -2.38
N GLY A 55 -9.12 3.06 -2.50
CA GLY A 55 -8.33 2.65 -3.66
C GLY A 55 -7.38 1.50 -3.40
N ILE A 56 -6.43 1.30 -4.32
CA ILE A 56 -5.36 0.31 -4.14
C ILE A 56 -4.37 0.81 -3.10
N HIS A 57 -4.07 -0.07 -2.17
CA HIS A 57 -3.04 0.08 -1.17
C HIS A 57 -2.02 -1.05 -1.33
N TYR A 58 -0.82 -0.75 -0.86
CA TYR A 58 0.32 -1.64 -0.96
C TYR A 58 0.85 -1.92 0.43
N LEU A 59 1.02 -3.20 0.77
CA LEU A 59 1.88 -3.60 1.88
C LEU A 59 3.29 -3.68 1.33
N VAL A 60 4.21 -2.89 1.89
CA VAL A 60 5.60 -2.83 1.46
C VAL A 60 6.48 -3.43 2.55
N LEU A 61 7.33 -4.38 2.18
CA LEU A 61 8.43 -4.85 3.02
C LEU A 61 9.58 -3.86 2.90
N LEU A 62 9.91 -3.17 3.99
CA LEU A 62 10.99 -2.20 4.00
C LEU A 62 12.34 -2.89 3.80
N ASP A 63 13.22 -2.27 3.03
CA ASP A 63 14.60 -2.73 2.89
C ASP A 63 15.35 -2.56 4.21
N GLU A 64 16.41 -3.35 4.43
CA GLU A 64 17.24 -3.25 5.63
C GLU A 64 17.86 -1.84 5.80
N GLN A 65 18.07 -1.14 4.69
CA GLN A 65 18.63 0.21 4.65
C GLN A 65 17.56 1.32 4.66
N SER A 66 16.27 0.98 4.71
CA SER A 66 15.19 1.96 4.78
C SER A 66 15.26 2.73 6.11
N PRO A 67 15.12 4.07 6.12
CA PRO A 67 15.19 4.89 7.33
C PRO A 67 14.38 4.35 8.50
N SER A 68 13.13 3.94 8.28
CA SER A 68 12.22 3.46 9.32
C SER A 68 12.32 1.95 9.61
N ARG A 69 13.23 1.22 8.95
CA ARG A 69 13.35 -0.24 9.14
C ARG A 69 13.56 -0.66 10.59
N HIS A 70 14.26 0.17 11.36
CA HIS A 70 14.54 -0.09 12.77
C HIS A 70 13.30 0.06 13.67
N ILE A 71 12.21 0.62 13.15
CA ILE A 71 10.92 0.83 13.84
C ILE A 71 9.89 -0.22 13.38
N CYS A 72 9.83 -0.50 12.08
CA CYS A 72 8.92 -1.48 11.50
C CYS A 72 9.55 -2.22 10.31
N ASP A 73 9.16 -3.48 10.14
CA ASP A 73 9.59 -4.28 8.99
C ASP A 73 8.74 -4.01 7.74
N GLN A 74 7.50 -3.58 7.94
CA GLN A 74 6.49 -3.42 6.90
C GLN A 74 5.66 -2.16 7.15
N ASP A 75 5.24 -1.52 6.07
CA ASP A 75 4.34 -0.38 6.13
C ASP A 75 3.29 -0.43 5.01
N ILE A 76 2.17 0.24 5.22
CA ILE A 76 1.08 0.34 4.25
C ILE A 76 1.12 1.72 3.59
N ALA A 77 1.10 1.73 2.26
CA ALA A 77 1.08 2.97 1.48
C ALA A 77 -0.14 3.05 0.56
N TYR A 78 -0.63 4.26 0.37
CA TYR A 78 -1.53 4.59 -0.73
C TYR A 78 -0.75 4.55 -2.06
N GLU A 79 -1.42 4.19 -3.16
CA GLU A 79 -0.79 4.16 -4.49
C GLU A 79 -0.12 5.47 -4.90
N ALA A 80 -0.71 6.61 -4.49
CA ALA A 80 -0.22 7.94 -4.84
C ALA A 80 1.06 8.35 -4.10
N ASP A 81 1.33 7.74 -2.94
CA ASP A 81 2.50 8.06 -2.12
C ASP A 81 3.76 7.37 -2.62
N LEU A 82 3.62 6.37 -3.50
CA LEU A 82 4.71 5.56 -3.99
C LEU A 82 5.16 5.99 -5.40
N GLU A 83 6.44 5.77 -5.65
CA GLU A 83 7.00 5.77 -6.99
C GLU A 83 7.93 4.57 -7.22
N ARG A 84 8.12 4.21 -8.50
CA ARG A 84 9.01 3.12 -8.87
C ARG A 84 10.42 3.48 -8.48
N TRP A 85 11.05 2.61 -7.71
CA TRP A 85 12.44 2.77 -7.33
C TRP A 85 13.28 1.70 -8.00
N ARG A 86 14.44 2.12 -8.52
CA ARG A 86 15.46 1.19 -9.01
C ARG A 86 16.68 1.42 -8.13
N PRO A 87 17.00 0.47 -7.24
CA PRO A 87 18.30 0.49 -6.58
C PRO A 87 19.38 0.49 -7.67
N ALA A 88 20.40 1.33 -7.48
CA ALA A 88 21.58 1.35 -8.35
C ALA A 88 22.40 0.07 -8.19
#